data_AF-A0A4R2FEM5-F1
#
_entry.id   AF-A0A4R2FEM5-F1
#
_cell.length_a   1.000
_cell.length_b   1.000
_cell.length_c   1.000
_cell.angle_alpha   90.00
_cell.angle_beta   90.00
_cell.angle_gamma   90.00
#
_symmetry.space_group_name_H-M   'P 1'
#
loop_
_entity.id
_entity.type
_entity.pdbx_description
1 polymer ?
#
loop_
_entity_poly.entity_id
_entity_poly.type
_entity_poly.pdbx_seq_one_letter_code
_entity_poly.pdbx_strand_id
1 'polypeptide(L)'
;MAARIKVVASYGVRLGSMVVGCLLAGYLFFYLVGFAETRAADEFCQVLPLQRAESPQQLWLAEVSFSNCNTGHSHQWYSYLGLVDKISGDRYPALMVVKGRHEQLALAWQADGLLQVGGFPAEALVHFEQPTADDITLSFSSQ
;
A
#
# COMPACT_ATOMS: atom_id res chain seq x y z
N MET A 1 45.95 -37.64 31.90
CA MET A 1 45.78 -36.48 30.99
C MET A 1 44.44 -36.46 30.24
N ALA A 2 43.88 -37.60 29.82
CA ALA A 2 42.63 -37.64 29.02
C ALA A 2 41.37 -37.03 29.69
N ALA A 3 41.26 -37.07 31.02
CA ALA A 3 40.08 -36.55 31.73
C ALA A 3 39.98 -35.01 31.72
N ARG A 4 41.10 -34.29 31.74
CA ARG A 4 41.11 -32.81 31.74
C ARG A 4 40.69 -32.21 30.40
N ILE A 5 40.98 -32.89 29.29
CA ILE A 5 40.63 -32.47 27.93
C ILE A 5 39.11 -32.55 27.70
N LYS A 6 38.46 -33.62 28.19
CA LYS A 6 36.99 -33.79 28.09
C LYS A 6 36.22 -32.72 28.86
N VAL A 7 36.75 -32.27 30.01
CA VAL A 7 36.14 -31.23 30.83
C VAL A 7 36.25 -29.86 30.16
N VAL A 8 37.42 -29.51 29.62
CA VAL A 8 37.60 -28.22 28.92
C VAL A 8 36.75 -28.16 27.63
N ALA A 9 36.67 -29.28 26.89
CA ALA A 9 35.79 -29.37 25.72
C ALA A 9 34.30 -29.23 26.08
N SER A 10 33.85 -29.81 27.19
CA SER A 10 32.44 -29.70 27.60
C SER A 10 32.07 -28.29 28.07
N TYR A 11 32.98 -27.57 28.74
CA TYR A 11 32.79 -26.16 29.09
C TYR A 11 32.80 -25.26 27.87
N GLY A 12 33.70 -25.50 26.90
CA GLY A 12 33.74 -24.74 25.63
C GLY A 12 32.48 -24.93 24.78
N VAL A 13 31.96 -26.15 24.70
CA VAL A 13 30.69 -26.44 23.99
C VAL A 13 29.50 -25.82 24.71
N ARG A 14 29.46 -25.84 26.06
CA ARG A 14 28.40 -25.18 26.84
C ARG A 14 28.43 -23.67 26.66
N LEU A 15 29.60 -23.04 26.74
CA LEU A 15 29.75 -21.59 26.50
C LEU A 15 29.36 -21.21 25.06
N GLY A 16 29.83 -21.98 24.07
CA GLY A 16 29.47 -21.77 22.67
C GLY A 16 27.96 -21.87 22.43
N SER A 17 27.31 -22.89 22.99
CA SER A 17 25.86 -23.06 22.89
C SER A 17 25.06 -21.94 23.57
N MET A 18 25.55 -21.42 24.70
CA MET A 18 24.92 -20.31 25.41
C MET A 18 25.00 -19.00 24.62
N VAL A 19 26.17 -18.71 24.03
CA VAL A 19 26.35 -17.51 23.18
C VAL A 19 25.49 -17.58 21.93
N VAL A 20 25.46 -18.73 21.25
CA VAL A 20 24.60 -18.94 20.07
C VAL A 20 23.12 -18.83 20.45
N GLY A 21 22.72 -19.39 21.60
CA GLY A 21 21.36 -19.25 22.12
C GLY A 21 20.97 -17.80 22.41
N CYS A 22 21.86 -17.01 23.03
CA CYS A 22 21.62 -15.58 23.28
C CYS A 22 21.54 -14.76 21.98
N LEU A 23 22.37 -15.07 20.98
CA LEU A 23 22.32 -14.40 19.68
C LEU A 23 21.03 -14.73 18.91
N LEU A 24 20.59 -15.99 18.94
CA LEU A 24 19.32 -16.40 18.33
C LEU A 24 18.12 -15.78 19.04
N ALA A 25 18.14 -15.73 20.39
CA ALA A 25 17.08 -15.07 21.16
C ALA A 25 17.04 -13.56 20.89
N GLY A 26 18.20 -12.91 20.78
CA GLY A 26 18.30 -11.50 20.39
C GLY A 26 17.76 -11.25 18.97
N TYR A 27 18.17 -12.07 18.00
CA TYR A 27 17.66 -11.98 16.62
C TYR A 27 16.14 -12.19 16.57
N LEU A 28 15.61 -13.20 17.27
CA LEU A 28 14.18 -13.46 17.34
C LEU A 28 13.44 -12.28 17.99
N PHE A 29 13.99 -11.68 19.04
CA PHE A 29 13.41 -10.50 19.68
C PHE A 29 13.36 -9.30 18.72
N PHE A 30 14.46 -8.97 18.05
CA PHE A 30 14.48 -7.88 17.05
C PHE A 30 13.55 -8.17 15.87
N TYR A 31 13.48 -9.42 15.41
CA TYR A 31 12.56 -9.83 14.36
C TYR A 31 11.10 -9.65 14.79
N LEU A 32 10.73 -10.07 16.00
CA LEU A 32 9.38 -9.91 16.54
C LEU A 32 9.02 -8.44 16.79
N VAL A 33 9.95 -7.63 17.29
CA VAL A 33 9.74 -6.19 17.50
C VAL A 33 9.55 -5.48 16.15
N GLY A 34 10.38 -5.76 15.15
CA GLY A 34 10.20 -5.19 13.80
C GLY A 34 8.88 -5.62 13.15
N PHE A 35 8.41 -6.84 13.41
CA PHE A 35 7.10 -7.32 12.94
C PHE A 35 5.92 -6.66 13.67
N ALA A 36 6.09 -6.28 14.93
CA ALA A 36 5.09 -5.55 15.70
C ALA A 36 5.01 -4.07 15.27
N GLU A 37 6.15 -3.42 15.02
CA GLU A 37 6.19 -2.04 14.54
C GLU A 37 5.59 -1.89 13.13
N THR A 38 5.84 -2.85 12.24
CA THR A 38 5.24 -2.86 10.89
C THR A 38 3.72 -3.03 10.94
N ARG A 39 3.19 -3.88 11.83
CA ARG A 39 1.74 -4.01 12.04
C ARG A 39 1.10 -2.77 12.66
N ALA A 40 1.79 -2.10 13.59
CA ALA A 40 1.29 -0.85 14.16
C ALA A 40 1.22 0.26 13.09
N ALA A 41 2.17 0.29 12.14
CA ALA A 41 2.10 1.22 11.00
C ALA A 41 0.92 0.93 10.06
N ASP A 42 0.60 -0.34 9.81
CA ASP A 42 -0.59 -0.76 9.06
C ASP A 42 -1.91 -0.41 9.78
N GLU A 43 -1.95 -0.34 11.11
CA GLU A 43 -3.13 0.08 11.87
C GLU A 43 -3.49 1.56 11.69
N PHE A 44 -2.54 2.41 11.28
CA PHE A 44 -2.78 3.83 10.99
C PHE A 44 -3.06 4.10 9.50
N CYS A 45 -3.16 3.04 8.69
CA CYS A 45 -3.48 3.13 7.28
C CYS A 45 -4.95 3.45 7.04
N GLN A 46 -5.26 4.74 7.07
CA GLN A 46 -6.60 5.21 6.75
C GLN A 46 -6.76 5.32 5.24
N VAL A 47 -7.35 4.28 4.64
CA VAL A 47 -7.94 4.37 3.31
C VAL A 47 -9.38 4.86 3.48
N LEU A 48 -9.57 6.15 3.29
CA LEU A 48 -10.88 6.78 3.43
C LEU A 48 -11.48 7.04 2.04
N PRO A 49 -12.66 6.47 1.71
CA PRO A 49 -13.36 6.82 0.49
C PRO A 49 -13.90 8.24 0.63
N LEU A 50 -13.40 9.16 -0.19
CA LEU A 50 -13.75 10.58 -0.10
C LEU A 50 -14.89 10.93 -1.05
N GLN A 51 -14.81 10.42 -2.28
CA GLN A 51 -15.71 10.79 -3.36
C GLN A 51 -16.03 9.59 -4.21
N ARG A 52 -17.28 9.54 -4.66
CA ARG A 52 -17.82 8.51 -5.53
C ARG A 52 -18.58 9.17 -6.66
N ALA A 53 -18.44 8.64 -7.87
CA ALA A 53 -19.21 9.07 -9.02
C ALA A 53 -19.69 7.83 -9.79
N GLU A 54 -21.00 7.66 -9.91
CA GLU A 54 -21.60 6.60 -10.72
C GLU A 54 -21.73 7.06 -12.18
N SER A 55 -21.52 6.13 -13.12
CA SER A 55 -21.77 6.40 -14.54
C SER A 55 -23.26 6.66 -14.80
N PRO A 56 -23.61 7.32 -15.93
CA PRO A 56 -25.01 7.63 -16.24
C PRO A 56 -25.92 6.40 -16.30
N GLN A 57 -25.37 5.25 -16.70
CA GLN A 57 -26.10 3.98 -16.75
C GLN A 57 -25.95 3.15 -15.47
N GLN A 58 -25.26 3.68 -14.45
CA GLN A 58 -25.00 3.02 -13.17
C GLN A 58 -24.26 1.68 -13.28
N LEU A 59 -23.55 1.46 -14.39
CA LEU A 59 -22.75 0.26 -14.64
C LEU A 59 -21.37 0.35 -13.98
N TRP A 60 -20.85 1.57 -13.85
CA TRP A 60 -19.52 1.82 -13.31
C TRP A 60 -19.57 2.74 -12.10
N LEU A 61 -18.74 2.44 -11.12
CA LEU A 61 -18.50 3.28 -9.95
C LEU A 61 -17.04 3.72 -9.93
N ALA A 62 -16.82 5.02 -10.01
CA ALA A 62 -15.53 5.63 -9.74
C ALA A 62 -15.41 5.98 -8.26
N GLU A 63 -14.31 5.59 -7.63
CA GLU A 63 -14.03 5.87 -6.23
C GLU A 63 -12.68 6.57 -6.11
N VAL A 64 -12.66 7.68 -5.37
CA VAL A 64 -11.42 8.33 -4.93
C VAL A 64 -11.21 7.98 -3.47
N SER A 65 -10.04 7.40 -3.21
CA SER A 65 -9.55 7.17 -1.85
C SER A 65 -8.23 7.88 -1.66
N PHE A 66 -7.82 8.06 -0.40
CA PHE A 66 -6.51 8.60 -0.08
C PHE A 66 -5.85 7.74 0.97
N SER A 67 -4.53 7.66 0.90
CA SER A 67 -3.70 6.90 1.83
C SER A 67 -2.44 7.67 2.14
N ASN A 68 -1.99 7.60 3.39
CA ASN A 68 -0.66 8.04 3.83
C ASN A 68 0.29 6.85 4.04
N CYS A 69 -0.10 5.66 3.56
CA CYS A 69 0.66 4.43 3.72
C CYS A 69 1.74 4.35 2.66
N ASN A 70 2.92 4.80 3.03
CA ASN A 70 4.12 4.54 2.27
C ASN A 70 5.10 3.76 3.15
N THR A 71 5.57 2.61 2.67
CA THR A 71 6.58 1.77 3.36
C THR A 71 7.95 2.45 3.43
N GLY A 72 8.16 3.56 2.71
CA GLY A 72 9.37 4.38 2.75
C GLY A 72 9.18 5.68 3.53
N HIS A 73 9.17 5.62 4.87
CA HIS A 73 9.44 6.68 5.88
C HIS A 73 8.87 8.11 5.73
N SER A 74 8.10 8.41 4.69
CA SER A 74 7.48 9.70 4.48
C SER A 74 5.96 9.54 4.57
N HIS A 75 5.35 10.23 5.53
CA HIS A 75 3.90 10.38 5.68
C HIS A 75 3.34 11.27 4.54
N GLN A 76 3.66 10.93 3.30
CA GLN A 76 3.14 11.60 2.12
C GLN A 76 1.77 11.02 1.82
N TRP A 77 0.80 11.92 1.69
CA TRP A 77 -0.53 11.56 1.21
C TRP A 77 -0.48 11.27 -0.28
N TYR A 78 -1.27 10.30 -0.69
CA TYR A 78 -1.57 10.01 -2.08
C TYR A 78 -3.07 9.83 -2.23
N SER A 79 -3.62 10.38 -3.30
CA SER A 79 -4.98 10.14 -3.75
C SER A 79 -4.96 9.07 -4.85
N TYR A 80 -5.89 8.13 -4.77
CA TYR A 80 -6.02 6.99 -5.66
C TYR A 80 -7.40 7.03 -6.32
N LEU A 81 -7.43 6.86 -7.63
CA LEU A 81 -8.64 6.57 -8.38
C LEU A 81 -8.75 5.06 -8.56
N GLY A 82 -9.91 4.51 -8.22
CA GLY A 82 -10.29 3.16 -8.58
C GLY A 82 -11.61 3.15 -9.36
N LEU A 83 -11.82 2.09 -10.12
CA LEU A 83 -13.09 1.78 -10.76
C LEU A 83 -13.61 0.43 -10.26
N VAL A 84 -14.93 0.32 -10.19
CA VAL A 84 -15.64 -0.93 -9.94
C VAL A 84 -16.68 -1.11 -11.05
N ASP A 85 -16.60 -2.25 -11.74
CA ASP A 85 -17.66 -2.71 -12.62
C ASP A 85 -18.78 -3.30 -11.73
N LYS A 86 -19.97 -2.70 -11.79
CA LYS A 86 -21.12 -3.12 -10.97
C LYS A 86 -21.82 -4.35 -11.53
N ILE A 87 -21.56 -4.72 -12.79
CA ILE A 87 -22.12 -5.92 -13.43
C ILE A 87 -21.29 -7.15 -13.07
N SER A 88 -19.98 -7.12 -13.38
CA SER A 88 -19.08 -8.25 -13.13
C SER A 88 -18.64 -8.33 -11.67
N GLY A 89 -18.61 -7.18 -10.97
CA GLY A 89 -18.02 -7.05 -9.65
C GLY A 89 -16.50 -6.83 -9.68
N ASP A 90 -15.90 -6.76 -10.86
CA ASP A 90 -14.46 -6.57 -11.03
C ASP A 90 -14.01 -5.20 -10.52
N ARG A 91 -12.84 -5.19 -9.91
CA ARG A 91 -12.24 -4.00 -9.31
C ARG A 91 -10.94 -3.69 -9.99
N TYR A 92 -10.80 -2.43 -10.37
CA TYR A 92 -9.60 -1.87 -10.97
C TYR A 92 -9.04 -0.83 -10.00
N PRO A 93 -8.27 -1.26 -8.98
CA PRO A 93 -7.70 -0.37 -8.00
C PRO A 93 -6.55 0.44 -8.60
N ALA A 94 -6.37 1.67 -8.11
CA ALA A 94 -5.19 2.50 -8.36
C ALA A 94 -4.89 2.82 -9.84
N LEU A 95 -5.91 2.91 -10.70
CA LEU A 95 -5.77 3.34 -12.10
C LEU A 95 -5.16 4.73 -12.26
N MET A 96 -5.29 5.58 -11.25
CA MET A 96 -4.56 6.84 -11.18
C MET A 96 -4.07 7.06 -9.75
N VAL A 97 -2.82 7.50 -9.61
CA VAL A 97 -2.23 7.87 -8.33
C VAL A 97 -1.68 9.28 -8.43
N VAL A 98 -2.15 10.15 -7.53
CA VAL A 98 -1.77 11.56 -7.46
C VAL A 98 -1.15 11.84 -6.10
N LYS A 99 0.02 12.45 -6.10
CA LYS A 99 0.73 12.86 -4.88
C LYS A 99 -0.01 14.02 -4.20
N GLY A 100 -0.28 13.87 -2.91
CA GLY A 100 -1.01 14.82 -2.08
C GLY A 100 -2.39 14.31 -1.66
N ARG A 101 -3.00 14.97 -0.68
CA ARG A 101 -4.40 14.77 -0.30
C ARG A 101 -5.24 15.72 -1.15
N HIS A 102 -5.71 15.23 -2.28
CA HIS A 102 -6.59 15.98 -3.16
C HIS A 102 -8.03 15.70 -2.75
N GLU A 103 -8.57 16.56 -1.87
CA GLU A 103 -9.94 16.42 -1.35
C GLU A 103 -11.03 16.62 -2.42
N GLN A 104 -10.65 17.11 -3.60
CA GLN A 104 -11.59 17.45 -4.66
C GLN A 104 -11.02 17.06 -6.02
N LEU A 105 -10.60 15.79 -6.16
CA LEU A 105 -10.43 15.24 -7.51
C LEU A 105 -11.80 15.29 -8.20
N ALA A 106 -11.93 16.17 -9.18
CA ALA A 106 -13.17 16.35 -9.90
C ALA A 106 -13.42 15.11 -10.77
N LEU A 107 -14.42 14.31 -10.41
CA LEU A 107 -14.89 13.17 -11.20
C LEU A 107 -16.12 13.61 -12.00
N ALA A 108 -16.04 13.53 -13.32
CA ALA A 108 -17.15 13.84 -14.21
C ALA A 108 -17.29 12.77 -15.28
N TRP A 109 -18.39 12.03 -15.24
CA TRP A 109 -18.77 11.16 -16.34
C TRP A 109 -19.33 12.01 -17.48
N GLN A 110 -18.66 12.00 -18.63
CA GLN A 110 -19.14 12.72 -19.83
C GLN A 110 -20.08 11.87 -20.67
N ALA A 111 -19.85 10.56 -20.68
CA ALA A 111 -20.68 9.54 -21.31
C ALA A 111 -20.59 8.26 -20.48
N ASP A 112 -21.41 7.27 -20.81
CA ASP A 112 -21.15 5.92 -20.31
C ASP A 112 -19.85 5.44 -20.94
N GLY A 113 -18.91 5.02 -20.10
CA GLY A 113 -17.57 4.67 -20.55
C GLY A 113 -16.54 5.80 -20.53
N LEU A 114 -16.90 7.08 -20.41
CA LEU A 114 -15.92 8.18 -20.42
C LEU A 114 -15.91 8.93 -19.09
N LEU A 115 -14.86 8.69 -18.29
CA LEU A 115 -14.62 9.39 -17.03
C LEU A 115 -13.53 10.46 -17.20
N GLN A 116 -13.92 11.71 -17.02
CA GLN A 116 -12.98 12.83 -16.91
C GLN A 116 -12.60 13.03 -15.45
N VAL A 117 -11.30 13.11 -15.19
CA VAL A 117 -10.72 13.32 -13.87
C VAL A 117 -9.89 14.61 -13.87
N GLY A 118 -10.07 15.47 -12.88
CA GLY A 118 -9.35 16.74 -12.82
C GLY A 118 -9.14 17.26 -11.41
N GLY A 119 -8.66 18.50 -11.30
CA GLY A 119 -8.45 19.16 -10.01
C GLY A 119 -7.11 18.87 -9.34
N PHE A 120 -6.09 18.50 -10.12
CA PHE A 120 -4.73 18.28 -9.61
C PHE A 120 -3.67 18.88 -10.56
N PRO A 121 -2.50 19.27 -10.04
CA PRO A 121 -1.40 19.77 -10.87
C PRO A 121 -0.70 18.60 -11.59
N ALA A 122 -0.25 18.83 -12.83
CA ALA A 122 0.30 17.77 -13.69
C ALA A 122 1.49 17.04 -13.05
N GLU A 123 2.36 17.79 -12.37
CA GLU A 123 3.55 17.28 -11.68
C GLU A 123 3.25 16.39 -10.47
N ALA A 124 2.00 16.41 -9.98
CA ALA A 124 1.58 15.51 -8.91
C ALA A 124 1.12 14.14 -9.43
N LEU A 125 0.95 13.95 -10.73
CA LEU A 125 0.61 12.65 -11.29
C LEU A 125 1.78 11.69 -11.15
N VAL A 126 1.60 10.62 -10.37
CA VAL A 126 2.62 9.61 -10.11
C VAL A 126 2.42 8.40 -11.01
N HIS A 127 1.17 8.01 -11.22
CA HIS A 127 0.81 6.84 -12.01
C HIS A 127 -0.53 7.06 -12.70
N PHE A 128 -0.64 6.53 -13.92
CA PHE A 128 -1.85 6.52 -14.71
C PHE A 128 -1.86 5.27 -15.60
N GLU A 129 -2.97 4.54 -15.55
CA GLU A 129 -3.19 3.33 -16.31
C GLU A 129 -4.64 3.32 -16.83
N GLN A 130 -4.81 2.94 -18.10
CA GLN A 130 -6.14 2.71 -18.66
C GLN A 130 -6.61 1.32 -18.25
N PRO A 131 -7.85 1.17 -17.76
CA PRO A 131 -8.40 -0.16 -17.52
C PRO A 131 -8.45 -0.95 -18.83
N THR A 132 -8.20 -2.26 -18.76
CA THR A 132 -8.31 -3.17 -19.91
C THR A 132 -9.74 -3.48 -20.31
N ALA A 133 -10.73 -2.92 -19.61
CA ALA A 133 -12.13 -3.04 -19.98
C ALA A 133 -12.39 -2.17 -21.22
N ASP A 134 -12.78 -2.81 -22.33
CA ASP A 134 -12.91 -2.16 -23.65
C ASP A 134 -13.98 -1.04 -23.69
N ASP A 135 -14.79 -0.91 -22.64
CA ASP A 135 -15.89 0.04 -22.51
C ASP A 135 -15.56 1.25 -21.64
N ILE A 136 -14.38 1.33 -21.01
CA ILE A 136 -13.99 2.49 -20.19
C ILE A 136 -12.75 3.19 -20.74
N THR A 137 -12.87 4.50 -20.91
CA THR A 137 -11.78 5.44 -21.19
C THR A 137 -11.66 6.42 -20.03
N LEU A 138 -10.47 6.47 -19.43
CA LEU A 138 -10.08 7.51 -18.49
C LEU A 138 -9.46 8.69 -19.24
N SER A 139 -9.88 9.90 -18.92
CA SER A 139 -9.24 11.12 -19.39
C SER A 139 -8.95 12.01 -18.21
N PHE A 140 -7.83 12.72 -18.22
CA PHE A 140 -7.50 13.66 -17.15
C PHE A 140 -7.13 15.04 -17.67
N SER A 141 -7.41 16.04 -16.84
CA SER A 141 -7.05 17.44 -17.10
C SER A 141 -6.32 17.97 -15.88
N SER A 142 -5.03 18.28 -16.05
CA SER A 142 -4.27 18.99 -15.04
C SER A 142 -4.58 20.48 -15.06
N GLN A 143 -4.44 21.13 -13.91
CA GLN A 143 -4.45 22.59 -13.78
C GLN A 143 -3.08 23.19 -14.09
#